data_AF-A0A9P7XN37-F1
#
_entry.id   AF-A0A9P7XN37-F1
#
_cell.length_a   1.000
_cell.length_b   1.000
_cell.length_c   1.000
_cell.angle_alpha   90.00
_cell.angle_beta   90.00
_cell.angle_gamma   90.00
#
_symmetry.space_group_name_H-M   'P 1'
#
loop_
_entity.id
_entity.type
_entity.pdbx_description
1 polymer ?
#
loop_
_entity_poly.entity_id
_entity_poly.type
_entity_poly.pdbx_seq_one_letter_code
_entity_poly.pdbx_strand_id
1 'polypeptide(L)'
;MSSDSKSVQCYGRKASLFWQRKDERQERQEQFEGSLKARDTRPHDTLEQHSAAAPFWTKTATAVAHCKAGKGLIRLNGSPIELVEPDVLKFKVYEPILRVGSDKFANVDIRIRVKGGGHTSQIYAVRQALAKAIVAYYQKYVDEASKNELKQIFLQYDRTLLVADPRRCEPKKFGGAGARARYQKSYR
;
A
#
# COMPACT_ATOMS: atom_id res chain seq x y z
N MET A 1 2.05 7.12 -87.70
CA MET A 1 2.74 8.30 -87.16
C MET A 1 1.74 9.10 -86.34
N SER A 2 2.23 9.61 -85.20
CA SER A 2 1.68 10.65 -84.29
C SER A 2 0.29 10.44 -83.67
N SER A 3 0.34 10.08 -82.39
CA SER A 3 -0.50 10.61 -81.31
C SER A 3 -0.39 12.13 -81.19
N ASP A 4 -1.42 12.81 -80.65
CA ASP A 4 -1.28 13.68 -79.46
C ASP A 4 -2.56 14.47 -79.09
N SER A 5 -3.01 14.23 -77.85
CA SER A 5 -3.37 15.21 -76.79
C SER A 5 -4.60 16.15 -76.88
N LYS A 6 -5.13 16.39 -75.66
CA LYS A 6 -6.10 17.41 -75.18
C LYS A 6 -7.56 16.96 -75.20
N SER A 7 -8.35 17.09 -74.13
CA SER A 7 -8.12 17.66 -72.81
C SER A 7 -9.30 17.26 -71.92
N VAL A 8 -8.99 16.66 -70.78
CA VAL A 8 -9.92 16.34 -69.69
C VAL A 8 -10.22 17.62 -68.92
N GLN A 9 -11.42 18.16 -69.07
CA GLN A 9 -11.96 19.17 -68.16
C GLN A 9 -13.45 18.90 -67.94
N CYS A 10 -13.78 18.14 -66.88
CA CYS A 10 -15.12 18.14 -66.30
C CYS A 10 -15.21 17.48 -64.91
N TYR A 11 -14.18 17.53 -64.05
CA TYR A 11 -14.32 17.06 -62.67
C TYR A 11 -13.46 17.90 -61.72
N GLY A 12 -13.93 19.10 -61.35
CA GLY A 12 -13.12 19.99 -60.49
C GLY A 12 -13.85 20.99 -59.61
N ARG A 13 -15.20 20.97 -59.51
CA ARG A 13 -15.93 22.00 -58.73
C ARG A 13 -16.99 21.51 -57.75
N LYS A 14 -17.15 20.20 -57.56
CA LYS A 14 -18.05 19.65 -56.51
C LYS A 14 -17.34 19.02 -55.32
N ALA A 15 -16.01 18.84 -55.38
CA ALA A 15 -15.25 18.25 -54.29
C ALA A 15 -14.85 19.25 -53.18
N SER A 16 -14.71 20.55 -53.49
CA SER A 16 -14.21 21.55 -52.52
C SER A 16 -15.21 21.91 -51.42
N LEU A 17 -16.50 22.05 -51.75
CA LEU A 17 -17.54 22.42 -50.79
C LEU A 17 -17.95 21.27 -49.82
N PHE A 18 -17.61 20.02 -50.15
CA PHE A 18 -17.92 18.86 -49.30
C PHE A 18 -16.85 18.63 -48.22
N TRP A 19 -15.58 18.86 -48.55
CA TRP A 19 -14.47 18.79 -47.60
C TRP A 19 -14.45 20.00 -46.65
N GLN A 20 -14.77 21.19 -47.15
CA GLN A 20 -14.84 22.40 -46.33
C GLN A 20 -15.98 22.37 -45.28
N ARG A 21 -17.04 21.59 -45.55
CA ARG A 21 -18.17 21.39 -44.62
C ARG A 21 -17.96 20.20 -43.67
N LYS A 22 -16.94 19.37 -43.90
CA LYS A 22 -16.52 18.28 -42.99
C LYS A 22 -15.59 18.80 -41.89
N ASP A 23 -14.66 19.70 -42.24
CA ASP A 23 -13.75 20.33 -41.29
C ASP A 23 -14.51 21.23 -40.27
N GLU A 24 -15.53 21.98 -40.70
CA GLU A 24 -16.36 22.80 -39.80
C GLU A 24 -17.20 21.98 -38.80
N ARG A 25 -17.52 20.70 -39.10
CA ARG A 25 -18.18 19.81 -38.12
C ARG A 25 -17.20 19.23 -37.12
N GLN A 26 -15.96 19.00 -37.55
CA GLN A 26 -14.89 18.46 -36.73
C GLN A 26 -14.41 19.53 -35.73
N GLU A 27 -14.24 20.77 -36.16
CA GLU A 27 -13.94 21.91 -35.28
C GLU A 27 -15.07 22.22 -34.28
N ARG A 28 -16.35 22.04 -34.66
CA ARG A 28 -17.49 22.19 -33.73
C ARG A 28 -17.57 21.06 -32.70
N GLN A 29 -17.20 19.84 -33.06
CA GLN A 29 -17.08 18.74 -32.10
C GLN A 29 -15.91 18.96 -31.14
N GLU A 30 -14.76 19.41 -31.64
CA GLU A 30 -13.59 19.73 -30.82
C GLU A 30 -13.82 20.94 -29.89
N GLN A 31 -14.59 21.95 -30.33
CA GLN A 31 -15.02 23.06 -29.47
C GLN A 31 -16.02 22.64 -28.38
N PHE A 32 -16.93 21.70 -28.69
CA PHE A 32 -17.89 21.19 -27.70
C PHE A 32 -17.17 20.32 -26.64
N GLU A 33 -16.25 19.45 -27.06
CA GLU A 33 -15.40 18.64 -26.16
C GLU A 33 -14.41 19.50 -25.35
N GLY A 34 -13.84 20.56 -25.96
CA GLY A 34 -12.98 21.51 -25.27
C GLY A 34 -13.72 22.30 -24.17
N SER A 35 -14.99 22.65 -24.41
CA SER A 35 -15.83 23.36 -23.42
C SER A 35 -16.28 22.46 -22.25
N LEU A 36 -16.40 21.15 -22.48
CA LEU A 36 -16.70 20.15 -21.44
C LEU A 36 -15.47 19.87 -20.56
N LYS A 37 -14.26 19.88 -21.13
CA LYS A 37 -13.01 19.71 -20.38
C LYS A 37 -12.61 20.93 -19.54
N ALA A 38 -13.13 22.12 -19.84
CA ALA A 38 -12.84 23.35 -19.10
C ALA A 38 -13.72 23.56 -17.84
N ARG A 39 -14.68 22.67 -17.56
CA ARG A 39 -15.59 22.76 -16.39
C ARG A 39 -15.22 21.85 -15.21
N ASP A 40 -14.19 21.02 -15.37
CA ASP A 40 -13.72 20.07 -14.35
C ASP A 40 -12.31 20.43 -13.84
N THR A 41 -12.06 21.70 -13.54
CA THR A 41 -10.95 22.09 -12.62
C THR A 41 -11.55 22.67 -11.35
N ARG A 42 -12.37 21.87 -10.66
CA ARG A 42 -12.50 22.04 -9.21
C ARG A 42 -11.21 21.47 -8.62
N PRO A 43 -10.43 22.22 -7.83
CA PRO A 43 -9.38 21.58 -7.05
C PRO A 43 -10.09 20.54 -6.17
N HIS A 44 -9.84 19.26 -6.44
CA HIS A 44 -10.32 18.18 -5.59
C HIS A 44 -9.42 18.12 -4.35
N ASP A 45 -9.37 19.22 -3.59
CA ASP A 45 -8.84 19.29 -2.24
C ASP A 45 -9.85 18.66 -1.29
N THR A 46 -10.15 17.40 -1.52
CA THR A 46 -10.51 16.52 -0.41
C THR A 46 -9.21 15.92 0.05
N LEU A 47 -8.87 16.14 1.31
CA LEU A 47 -7.99 15.31 2.10
C LEU A 47 -8.50 13.86 1.99
N GLU A 48 -8.21 13.19 0.88
CA GLU A 48 -8.49 11.79 0.71
C GLU A 48 -7.65 11.14 1.80
N GLN A 49 -8.36 10.63 2.80
CA GLN A 49 -7.75 9.92 3.90
C GLN A 49 -7.35 8.55 3.38
N HIS A 50 -6.30 8.57 2.55
CA HIS A 50 -5.61 7.46 1.96
C HIS A 50 -5.03 6.61 3.09
N SER A 51 -5.84 5.69 3.61
CA SER A 51 -5.44 4.82 4.72
C SER A 51 -5.37 3.39 4.24
N ALA A 52 -4.16 2.86 4.13
CA ALA A 52 -3.96 1.42 4.10
C ALA A 52 -4.10 0.93 5.54
N ALA A 53 -5.24 0.31 5.86
CA ALA A 53 -5.48 -0.37 7.13
C ALA A 53 -5.29 -1.86 6.92
N ALA A 54 -4.38 -2.48 7.66
CA ALA A 54 -4.19 -3.93 7.59
C ALA A 54 -4.08 -4.51 9.00
N PRO A 55 -4.93 -5.51 9.36
CA PRO A 55 -4.86 -6.18 10.64
C PRO A 55 -3.80 -7.29 10.63
N PHE A 56 -3.02 -7.37 11.70
CA PHE A 56 -1.92 -8.32 11.85
C PHE A 56 -2.02 -9.08 13.15
N TRP A 57 -1.53 -10.31 13.12
CA TRP A 57 -1.67 -11.25 14.23
C TRP A 57 -0.31 -11.91 14.53
N THR A 58 0.10 -11.86 15.78
CA THR A 58 1.19 -12.69 16.31
C THR A 58 0.78 -13.16 17.69
N LYS A 59 0.70 -14.46 17.94
CA LYS A 59 0.03 -14.88 19.18
C LYS A 59 -1.45 -14.51 19.12
N THR A 60 -1.99 -14.19 20.28
CA THR A 60 -3.30 -13.56 20.43
C THR A 60 -3.25 -12.05 20.20
N ALA A 61 -2.07 -11.44 20.04
CA ALA A 61 -1.93 -10.00 19.85
C ALA A 61 -2.29 -9.61 18.43
N THR A 62 -3.14 -8.60 18.30
CA THR A 62 -3.49 -8.00 17.02
C THR A 62 -3.02 -6.55 16.94
N ALA A 63 -2.37 -6.19 15.84
CA ALA A 63 -1.94 -4.84 15.54
C ALA A 63 -2.53 -4.39 14.20
N VAL A 64 -3.17 -3.23 14.18
CA VAL A 64 -3.73 -2.62 12.97
C VAL A 64 -2.97 -1.32 12.73
N ALA A 65 -2.26 -1.23 11.61
CA ALA A 65 -1.58 -0.01 11.20
C ALA A 65 -2.41 0.74 10.15
N HIS A 66 -2.57 2.05 10.36
CA HIS A 66 -3.10 2.99 9.39
C HIS A 66 -1.97 3.90 8.93
N CYS A 67 -1.71 3.89 7.62
CA CYS A 67 -0.68 4.73 7.01
C CYS A 67 -1.34 5.81 6.18
N LYS A 68 -0.93 7.05 6.38
CA LYS A 68 -1.37 8.22 5.61
C LYS A 68 -0.13 8.98 5.15
N ALA A 69 -0.23 9.73 4.05
CA ALA A 69 0.81 10.68 3.69
C ALA A 69 0.92 11.77 4.78
N GLY A 70 2.14 12.12 5.18
CA GLY A 70 2.37 13.01 6.31
C GLY A 70 3.83 13.38 6.53
N LYS A 71 4.18 13.68 7.78
CA LYS A 71 5.50 14.23 8.19
C LYS A 71 6.39 13.23 8.95
N GLY A 72 6.01 11.95 8.98
CA GLY A 72 6.78 10.90 9.65
C GLY A 72 6.36 10.65 11.10
N LEU A 73 5.12 10.98 11.47
CA LEU A 73 4.62 10.79 12.83
C LEU A 73 4.19 9.32 13.06
N ILE A 74 4.91 8.62 13.94
CA ILE A 74 4.59 7.24 14.31
C ILE A 74 4.00 7.19 15.73
N ARG A 75 2.74 6.73 15.84
CA ARG A 75 2.01 6.64 17.11
C ARG A 75 1.49 5.24 17.37
N LEU A 76 1.65 4.76 18.60
CA LEU A 76 1.18 3.48 19.11
C LEU A 76 0.12 3.72 20.19
N ASN A 77 -1.10 3.28 19.94
CA ASN A 77 -2.25 3.46 20.84
C ASN A 77 -2.54 4.91 21.30
N GLY A 78 -1.93 5.91 20.67
CA GLY A 78 -2.04 7.32 21.04
C GLY A 78 -0.73 7.90 21.57
N SER A 79 0.18 7.07 22.08
CA SER A 79 1.51 7.44 22.55
C SER A 79 2.54 7.44 21.40
N PRO A 80 3.62 8.22 21.48
CA PRO A 80 4.74 8.10 20.54
C PRO A 80 5.46 6.74 20.68
N ILE A 81 6.11 6.31 19.61
CA ILE A 81 6.84 5.03 19.53
C ILE A 81 8.02 4.92 20.53
N GLU A 82 8.55 6.03 21.01
CA GLU A 82 9.64 6.09 21.98
C GLU A 82 9.24 5.59 23.38
N LEU A 83 7.95 5.72 23.71
CA LEU A 83 7.40 5.37 25.01
C LEU A 83 6.85 3.92 25.04
N VAL A 84 7.36 3.03 24.20
CA VAL A 84 6.97 1.62 24.22
C VAL A 84 7.57 0.91 25.42
N GLU A 85 6.73 0.32 26.25
CA GLU A 85 7.18 -0.58 27.31
C GLU A 85 7.15 -2.04 26.82
N PRO A 86 8.08 -2.91 27.25
CA PRO A 86 9.29 -2.66 28.06
C PRO A 86 10.51 -2.18 27.24
N ASP A 87 11.41 -1.46 27.91
CA ASP A 87 12.58 -0.80 27.30
C ASP A 87 13.51 -1.76 26.54
N VAL A 88 13.72 -2.97 27.06
CA VAL A 88 14.60 -3.99 26.47
C VAL A 88 14.15 -4.35 25.04
N LEU A 89 12.85 -4.25 24.76
CA LEU A 89 12.26 -4.62 23.49
C LEU A 89 12.00 -3.42 22.57
N LYS A 90 12.32 -2.19 22.99
CA LYS A 90 12.17 -0.99 22.15
C LYS A 90 12.94 -1.13 20.83
N PHE A 91 14.19 -1.61 20.89
CA PHE A 91 15.00 -1.86 19.70
C PHE A 91 14.30 -2.77 18.70
N LYS A 92 13.49 -3.73 19.18
CA LYS A 92 12.76 -4.65 18.31
C LYS A 92 11.68 -3.95 17.49
N VAL A 93 11.12 -2.84 17.98
CA VAL A 93 10.13 -2.04 17.23
C VAL A 93 10.81 -1.18 16.17
N TYR A 94 12.02 -0.68 16.42
CA TYR A 94 12.76 0.19 15.51
C TYR A 94 13.48 -0.52 14.36
N GLU A 95 13.70 -1.83 14.43
CA GLU A 95 14.33 -2.61 13.36
C GLU A 95 13.83 -2.29 11.93
N PRO A 96 12.50 -2.27 11.63
CA PRO A 96 12.02 -1.92 10.29
C PRO A 96 12.37 -0.48 9.87
N ILE A 97 12.45 0.45 10.82
CA ILE A 97 12.83 1.85 10.55
C ILE A 97 14.30 1.94 10.21
N LEU A 98 15.15 1.33 11.05
CA LEU A 98 16.59 1.33 10.88
C LEU A 98 17.03 0.61 9.58
N ARG A 99 16.31 -0.43 9.18
CA ARG A 99 16.69 -1.23 8.01
C ARG A 99 16.38 -0.54 6.67
N VAL A 100 15.28 0.20 6.60
CA VAL A 100 14.87 0.92 5.39
C VAL A 100 15.46 2.32 5.33
N GLY A 101 15.76 2.92 6.48
CA GLY A 101 16.22 4.30 6.60
C GLY A 101 15.06 5.27 6.86
N SER A 102 15.36 6.33 7.62
CA SER A 102 14.38 7.34 8.05
C SER A 102 13.73 8.10 6.89
N ASP A 103 14.42 8.21 5.75
CA ASP A 103 13.98 8.98 4.58
C ASP A 103 12.65 8.48 4.01
N LYS A 104 12.47 7.15 3.99
CA LYS A 104 11.24 6.53 3.46
C LYS A 104 10.04 6.71 4.40
N PHE A 105 10.29 6.98 5.68
CA PHE A 105 9.27 7.23 6.70
C PHE A 105 8.94 8.72 6.85
N ALA A 106 9.84 9.63 6.46
CA ALA A 106 9.63 11.07 6.60
C ALA A 106 8.34 11.57 5.91
N ASN A 107 7.89 10.88 4.86
CA ASN A 107 6.71 11.24 4.08
C ASN A 107 5.42 10.54 4.55
N VAL A 108 5.47 9.68 5.58
CA VAL A 108 4.36 8.79 5.96
C VAL A 108 4.07 8.88 7.46
N ASP A 109 2.83 9.22 7.80
CA ASP A 109 2.33 9.14 9.18
C ASP A 109 1.70 7.77 9.43
N ILE A 110 2.11 7.12 10.51
CA ILE A 110 1.67 5.75 10.86
C ILE A 110 1.01 5.76 12.23
N ARG A 111 -0.27 5.37 12.29
CA ARG A 111 -1.00 5.15 13.54
C ARG A 111 -1.27 3.66 13.71
N ILE A 112 -0.79 3.09 14.81
CA ILE A 112 -0.97 1.67 15.12
C ILE A 112 -1.87 1.51 16.34
N ARG A 113 -2.87 0.64 16.21
CA ARG A 113 -3.73 0.20 17.30
C ARG A 113 -3.41 -1.25 17.63
N VAL A 114 -3.10 -1.53 18.89
CA VAL A 114 -2.72 -2.88 19.35
C VAL A 114 -3.68 -3.33 20.45
N LYS A 115 -4.16 -4.57 20.35
CA LYS A 115 -5.04 -5.21 21.35
C LYS A 115 -4.67 -6.68 21.55
N GLY A 116 -4.90 -7.20 22.76
CA GLY A 116 -4.71 -8.61 23.10
C GLY A 116 -3.24 -9.03 23.26
N GLY A 117 -3.04 -10.31 23.61
CA GLY A 117 -1.72 -10.89 23.86
C GLY A 117 -1.01 -10.29 25.10
N GLY A 118 0.31 -10.47 25.16
CA GLY A 118 1.20 -9.84 26.16
C GLY A 118 2.27 -8.96 25.52
N HIS A 119 3.08 -8.27 26.32
CA HIS A 119 4.05 -7.25 25.89
C HIS A 119 4.96 -7.70 24.73
N THR A 120 5.57 -8.87 24.84
CA THR A 120 6.44 -9.42 23.78
C THR A 120 5.68 -9.62 22.48
N SER A 121 4.54 -10.32 22.51
CA SER A 121 3.72 -10.55 21.32
C SER A 121 3.19 -9.27 20.71
N GLN A 122 2.86 -8.26 21.51
CA GLN A 122 2.42 -6.96 21.01
C GLN A 122 3.54 -6.25 20.26
N ILE A 123 4.77 -6.28 20.78
CA ILE A 123 5.93 -5.67 20.12
C ILE A 123 6.22 -6.33 18.77
N TYR A 124 6.18 -7.66 18.69
CA TYR A 124 6.33 -8.37 17.41
C TYR A 124 5.19 -8.04 16.43
N ALA A 125 3.96 -7.87 16.92
CA ALA A 125 2.84 -7.43 16.09
C ALA A 125 3.07 -6.01 15.54
N VAL A 126 3.53 -5.07 16.38
CA VAL A 126 3.83 -3.67 15.97
C VAL A 126 4.95 -3.63 14.94
N ARG A 127 6.05 -4.33 15.21
CA ARG A 127 7.17 -4.50 14.28
C ARG A 127 6.66 -4.93 12.90
N GLN A 128 5.85 -5.99 12.88
CA GLN A 128 5.32 -6.53 11.64
C GLN A 128 4.37 -5.54 10.94
N ALA A 129 3.55 -4.86 11.74
CA ALA A 129 2.62 -3.86 11.24
C ALA A 129 3.34 -2.70 10.55
N LEU A 130 4.46 -2.21 11.10
CA LEU A 130 5.29 -1.15 10.51
C LEU A 130 5.88 -1.56 9.15
N ALA A 131 6.49 -2.74 9.06
CA ALA A 131 7.08 -3.20 7.80
C ALA A 131 6.04 -3.32 6.68
N LYS A 132 4.89 -3.93 6.98
CA LYS A 132 3.81 -4.11 6.01
C LYS A 132 3.11 -2.81 5.65
N ALA A 133 2.95 -1.92 6.61
CA ALA A 133 2.41 -0.57 6.44
C ALA A 133 3.09 0.16 5.28
N ILE A 134 4.41 0.23 5.31
CA ILE A 134 5.22 0.91 4.30
C ILE A 134 5.11 0.20 2.95
N VAL A 135 5.28 -1.12 2.94
CA VAL A 135 5.20 -1.89 1.68
C VAL A 135 3.84 -1.71 1.01
N ALA A 136 2.75 -1.67 1.80
CA ALA A 136 1.41 -1.42 1.30
C ALA A 136 1.21 0.03 0.82
N TYR A 137 1.86 1.00 1.47
CA TYR A 137 1.85 2.39 1.04
C TYR A 137 2.55 2.56 -0.31
N TYR A 138 3.77 2.03 -0.46
CA TYR A 138 4.53 2.12 -1.71
C TYR A 138 3.85 1.38 -2.86
N GLN A 139 3.21 0.22 -2.58
CA GLN A 139 2.41 -0.49 -3.57
C GLN A 139 1.26 0.34 -4.15
N LYS A 140 0.66 1.22 -3.35
CA LYS A 140 -0.52 1.99 -3.76
C LYS A 140 -0.19 3.36 -4.34
N TYR A 141 0.85 4.03 -3.83
CA TYR A 141 1.03 5.48 -4.04
C TYR A 141 2.36 5.88 -4.67
N VAL A 142 3.35 5.00 -4.76
CA VAL A 142 4.68 5.38 -5.28
C VAL A 142 4.99 4.60 -6.55
N ASP A 143 5.56 3.41 -6.43
CA ASP A 143 5.98 2.59 -7.58
C ASP A 143 6.23 1.14 -7.15
N GLU A 144 6.16 0.23 -8.14
CA GLU A 144 6.36 -1.20 -7.88
C GLU A 144 7.82 -1.59 -7.66
N ALA A 145 8.77 -0.85 -8.24
CA ALA A 145 10.20 -1.13 -8.14
C ALA A 145 10.71 -0.89 -6.72
N SER A 146 10.48 0.31 -6.16
CA SER A 146 10.78 0.67 -4.78
C SER A 146 10.10 -0.27 -3.79
N LYS A 147 8.85 -0.66 -4.06
CA LYS A 147 8.15 -1.64 -3.20
C LYS A 147 8.83 -3.01 -3.24
N ASN A 148 9.32 -3.46 -4.39
CA ASN A 148 10.05 -4.71 -4.49
C ASN A 148 11.41 -4.63 -3.77
N GLU A 149 12.13 -3.51 -3.89
CA GLU A 149 13.36 -3.26 -3.13
C GLU A 149 13.11 -3.35 -1.62
N LEU A 150 12.10 -2.64 -1.10
CA LEU A 150 11.73 -2.69 0.31
C LEU A 150 11.37 -4.12 0.77
N LYS A 151 10.62 -4.86 -0.05
CA LYS A 151 10.30 -6.26 0.24
C LYS A 151 11.55 -7.12 0.31
N GLN A 152 12.48 -6.98 -0.63
CA GLN A 152 13.72 -7.76 -0.63
C GLN A 152 14.59 -7.42 0.59
N ILE A 153 14.72 -6.14 0.93
CA ILE A 153 15.44 -5.68 2.12
C ILE A 153 14.87 -6.33 3.40
N PHE A 154 13.55 -6.38 3.53
CA PHE A 154 12.90 -7.02 4.67
C PHE A 154 13.05 -8.55 4.66
N LEU A 155 12.86 -9.20 3.51
CA LEU A 155 12.99 -10.66 3.39
C LEU A 155 14.41 -11.15 3.66
N GLN A 156 15.42 -10.40 3.22
CA GLN A 156 16.83 -10.71 3.46
C GLN A 156 17.17 -10.65 4.94
N TYR A 157 16.56 -9.72 5.68
CA TYR A 157 16.81 -9.57 7.11
C TYR A 157 16.00 -10.58 7.94
N ASP A 158 14.67 -10.52 7.84
CA ASP A 158 13.78 -11.39 8.61
C ASP A 158 12.44 -11.57 7.90
N ARG A 159 12.12 -12.82 7.54
CA ARG A 159 10.85 -13.20 6.92
C ARG A 159 9.64 -12.85 7.80
N THR A 160 9.78 -12.82 9.12
CA THR A 160 8.67 -12.57 10.05
C THR A 160 8.13 -11.13 9.98
N LEU A 161 8.91 -10.19 9.42
CA LEU A 161 8.46 -8.82 9.17
C LEU A 161 7.31 -8.75 8.18
N LEU A 162 7.29 -9.65 7.19
CA LEU A 162 6.25 -9.68 6.15
C LEU A 162 5.31 -10.87 6.28
N VAL A 163 5.74 -11.97 6.89
CA VAL A 163 4.92 -13.19 7.03
C VAL A 163 4.63 -13.42 8.52
N ALA A 164 3.37 -13.67 8.87
CA ALA A 164 3.00 -13.93 10.27
C ALA A 164 3.46 -15.33 10.71
N ASP A 165 3.94 -15.45 11.95
CA ASP A 165 4.26 -16.75 12.56
C ASP A 165 2.95 -17.50 12.90
N PRO A 166 2.66 -18.66 12.27
CA PRO A 166 1.43 -19.41 12.48
C PRO A 166 1.29 -20.05 13.87
N ARG A 167 2.34 -20.07 14.70
CA ARG A 167 2.32 -20.78 15.98
C ARG A 167 1.20 -20.31 16.92
N ARG A 168 0.51 -21.29 17.52
CA ARG A 168 -0.56 -21.14 18.52
C ARG A 168 -0.43 -22.20 19.61
N CYS A 169 -0.98 -21.91 20.78
CA CYS A 169 -1.00 -22.87 21.88
C CYS A 169 -1.94 -24.03 21.55
N GLU A 170 -1.43 -25.25 21.61
CA GLU A 170 -2.25 -26.46 21.51
C GLU A 170 -3.22 -26.54 22.70
N PRO A 171 -4.46 -27.03 22.50
CA PRO A 171 -5.41 -27.21 23.60
C PRO A 171 -4.91 -28.28 24.58
N LYS A 172 -5.21 -28.09 25.88
CA LYS A 172 -4.93 -29.07 26.94
C LYS A 172 -5.65 -30.39 26.65
N LYS A 173 -4.98 -31.52 26.90
CA LYS A 173 -5.57 -32.87 26.82
C LYS A 173 -5.78 -33.43 28.22
N PHE A 174 -6.82 -34.28 28.40
CA PHE A 174 -7.12 -34.92 29.69
C PHE A 174 -5.98 -35.85 30.13
N GLY A 175 -5.80 -36.10 31.43
CA GLY A 175 -4.75 -37.01 31.92
C GLY A 175 -3.36 -36.37 32.06
N GLY A 176 -3.30 -35.04 32.21
CA GLY A 176 -2.08 -34.33 32.54
C GLY A 176 -2.27 -32.82 32.61
N ALA A 177 -1.22 -32.09 33.00
CA ALA A 177 -1.28 -30.65 33.22
C ALA A 177 -1.35 -29.83 31.91
N GLY A 178 -0.76 -30.32 30.81
CA GLY A 178 -0.61 -29.57 29.56
C GLY A 178 -1.17 -30.27 28.32
N ALA A 179 -0.84 -29.72 27.14
CA ALA A 179 -1.21 -30.33 25.86
C ALA A 179 -0.56 -31.71 25.65
N ARG A 180 0.71 -31.85 26.08
CA ARG A 180 1.51 -33.08 25.91
C ARG A 180 1.98 -33.70 27.23
N ALA A 181 2.09 -32.91 28.30
CA ALA A 181 2.50 -33.38 29.61
C ALA A 181 1.44 -34.33 30.19
N ARG A 182 1.87 -35.51 30.66
CA ARG A 182 1.03 -36.52 31.32
C ARG A 182 1.40 -36.61 32.80
N TYR A 183 0.44 -37.01 33.64
CA TYR A 183 0.77 -37.34 35.02
C TYR A 183 1.67 -38.57 35.07
N GLN A 184 2.59 -38.59 36.03
CA GLN A 184 3.52 -39.70 36.23
C GLN A 184 2.74 -40.96 36.61
N LYS A 185 3.05 -42.08 35.96
CA LYS A 185 2.48 -43.39 36.31
C LYS A 185 3.30 -44.01 37.43
N SER A 186 2.65 -44.49 38.48
CA SER A 186 3.22 -45.42 39.45
C SER A 186 2.77 -46.82 39.09
N TYR A 187 3.71 -47.73 38.84
CA TYR A 187 3.41 -49.15 38.68
C TYR A 187 3.46 -49.77 40.07
N ARG A 188 2.32 -50.29 40.52
CA ARG A 188 2.17 -51.12 41.71
C ARG A 188 1.20 -52.24 41.37
#